data_AF-A0A967GNZ8-F1
#
_entry.id   AF-A0A967GNZ8-F1
#
_cell.length_a   1.000
_cell.length_b   1.000
_cell.length_c   1.000
_cell.angle_alpha   90.00
_cell.angle_beta   90.00
_cell.angle_gamma   90.00
#
_symmetry.space_group_name_H-M   'P 1'
#
loop_
_entity.id
_entity.type
_entity.pdbx_description
1 polymer ?
#
loop_
_entity_poly.entity_id
_entity_poly.type
_entity_poly.pdbx_seq_one_letter_code
_entity_poly.pdbx_strand_id
1 'polypeptide(L)'
;MSRWEIRLPYEGLPTSSLVCRTDAPLFDRPVTLFEEVRENHGRKRVVSLGKGQWVRTAKTDSLLELPIKVRPQTGRWVLEIENGDNAPIALRDFAVYHPAVHLLFKTGDTASLDFYYGNRKAVPPSYDLALVAAQLMRANRAVATLGNEEALETAGTGPRPIGGKPGVVFWAVLIVVVLGLLVLISRLLPGAPEP
;
A
#
# COMPACT_ATOMS: atom_id res chain seq x y z
N MET A 1 -21.64 3.33 18.58
CA MET A 1 -20.65 3.78 17.57
C MET A 1 -20.61 2.79 16.42
N SER A 2 -20.45 3.25 15.20
CA SER A 2 -20.34 2.40 14.00
C SER A 2 -18.98 2.56 13.33
N ARG A 3 -18.45 1.47 12.78
CA ARG A 3 -17.14 1.41 12.12
C ARG A 3 -17.22 0.70 10.78
N TRP A 4 -16.52 1.25 9.80
CA TRP A 4 -16.35 0.66 8.47
C TRP A 4 -14.87 0.55 8.16
N GLU A 5 -14.45 -0.63 7.69
CA GLU A 5 -13.11 -0.83 7.17
C GLU A 5 -13.11 -0.60 5.66
N ILE A 6 -12.23 0.29 5.20
CA ILE A 6 -12.03 0.63 3.79
C ILE A 6 -10.67 0.07 3.39
N ARG A 7 -10.65 -0.76 2.34
CA ARG A 7 -9.43 -1.33 1.76
C ARG A 7 -9.12 -0.68 0.43
N LEU A 8 -7.91 -0.16 0.32
CA LEU A 8 -7.36 0.39 -0.91
C LEU A 8 -6.58 -0.68 -1.68
N PRO A 9 -6.49 -0.56 -3.02
CA PRO A 9 -5.71 -1.48 -3.84
C PRO A 9 -4.20 -1.38 -3.57
N TYR A 10 -3.73 -0.22 -3.13
CA TYR A 10 -2.32 0.04 -2.85
C TYR A 10 -2.14 0.75 -1.52
N GLU A 11 -1.06 0.43 -0.82
CA GLU A 11 -0.67 1.13 0.40
C GLU A 11 -0.06 2.50 0.06
N GLY A 12 -0.30 3.49 0.93
CA GLY A 12 0.32 4.82 0.77
C GLY A 12 -0.13 5.61 -0.47
N LEU A 13 -1.26 5.22 -1.07
CA LEU A 13 -1.87 5.91 -2.20
C LEU A 13 -2.10 7.39 -1.81
N PRO A 14 -1.59 8.36 -2.59
CA PRO A 14 -1.90 9.76 -2.37
C PRO A 14 -3.41 9.97 -2.58
N THR A 15 -4.11 10.49 -1.58
CA THR A 15 -5.56 10.67 -1.64
C THR A 15 -5.95 12.04 -1.13
N SER A 16 -6.98 12.63 -1.74
CA SER A 16 -7.45 13.99 -1.46
C SER A 16 -8.73 13.98 -0.62
N SER A 17 -9.66 13.07 -0.91
CA SER A 17 -10.92 12.97 -0.17
C SER A 17 -11.50 11.55 -0.20
N LEU A 18 -12.24 11.23 0.85
CA LEU A 18 -13.15 10.09 0.92
C LEU A 18 -14.57 10.60 0.78
N VAL A 19 -15.35 9.94 -0.06
CA VAL A 19 -16.76 10.26 -0.30
C VAL A 19 -17.62 9.03 -0.07
N CYS A 20 -18.77 9.21 0.56
CA CYS A 20 -19.80 8.18 0.67
C CYS A 20 -21.19 8.80 0.80
N ARG A 21 -22.25 8.00 0.64
CA ARG A 21 -23.64 8.43 0.74
C ARG A 21 -24.39 7.64 1.79
N THR A 22 -25.53 8.16 2.21
CA THR A 22 -26.47 7.45 3.09
C THR A 22 -27.92 7.65 2.64
N ASP A 23 -28.82 6.78 3.08
CA ASP A 23 -30.27 6.95 2.91
C ASP A 23 -30.96 7.41 4.21
N ALA A 24 -30.22 7.52 5.32
CA ALA A 24 -30.76 8.01 6.59
C ALA A 24 -31.24 9.46 6.43
N PRO A 25 -32.48 9.81 6.85
CA PRO A 25 -33.12 11.07 6.45
C PRO A 25 -32.66 12.31 7.23
N LEU A 26 -32.31 12.16 8.51
CA LEU A 26 -31.99 13.26 9.41
C LEU A 26 -30.99 12.80 10.48
N PHE A 27 -29.88 13.51 10.64
CA PHE A 27 -28.90 13.27 11.69
C PHE A 27 -27.90 14.43 11.81
N ASP A 28 -27.19 14.47 12.93
CA ASP A 28 -26.02 15.31 13.16
C ASP A 28 -24.98 14.46 13.91
N ARG A 29 -23.86 14.15 13.25
CA ARG A 29 -22.88 13.15 13.73
C ARG A 29 -21.45 13.56 13.52
N PRO A 30 -20.57 13.38 14.51
CA PRO A 30 -19.14 13.47 14.28
C PRO A 30 -18.68 12.21 13.53
N VAL A 31 -17.80 12.45 12.57
CA VAL A 31 -17.20 11.43 11.71
C VAL A 31 -15.70 11.56 11.76
N THR A 32 -15.02 10.44 11.96
CA THR A 32 -13.55 10.38 12.00
C THR A 32 -13.06 9.30 11.04
N LEU A 33 -12.10 9.65 10.20
CA LEU A 33 -11.35 8.72 9.36
C LEU A 33 -9.92 8.63 9.88
N PHE A 34 -9.44 7.41 10.08
CA PHE A 34 -8.10 7.16 10.56
C PHE A 34 -7.53 5.87 10.01
N GLU A 35 -6.22 5.70 10.16
CA GLU A 35 -5.51 4.45 9.90
C GLU A 35 -4.70 4.01 11.12
N GLU A 36 -4.43 2.71 11.22
CA GLU A 36 -3.53 2.14 12.22
C GLU A 36 -2.16 1.85 11.57
N VAL A 37 -1.16 2.64 11.92
CA VAL A 37 0.21 2.46 11.42
C VAL A 37 1.01 1.66 12.44
N ARG A 38 1.71 0.61 11.99
CA ARG A 38 2.69 -0.11 12.81
C ARG A 38 4.01 0.64 12.83
N GLU A 39 4.51 0.95 14.02
CA GLU A 39 5.85 1.49 14.20
C GLU A 39 6.90 0.38 14.29
N ASN A 40 8.17 0.74 14.08
CA ASN A 40 9.31 -0.19 14.12
C ASN A 40 9.44 -0.99 15.43
N HIS A 41 8.92 -0.46 16.54
CA HIS A 41 8.90 -1.13 17.85
C HIS A 41 7.64 -2.00 18.09
N GLY A 42 6.86 -2.28 17.06
CA GLY A 42 5.63 -3.08 17.14
C GLY A 42 4.42 -2.36 17.76
N ARG A 43 4.59 -1.12 18.23
CA ARG A 43 3.47 -0.29 18.69
C ARG A 43 2.59 0.12 17.51
N LYS A 44 1.27 0.12 17.73
CA LYS A 44 0.31 0.66 16.77
C LYS A 44 0.04 2.13 17.12
N ARG A 45 0.13 3.00 16.12
CA ARG A 45 -0.22 4.41 16.23
C ARG A 45 -1.43 4.70 15.35
N VAL A 46 -2.44 5.32 15.93
CA VAL A 46 -3.60 5.82 15.18
C VAL A 46 -3.22 7.15 14.53
N VAL A 47 -3.35 7.23 13.21
CA VAL A 47 -3.13 8.45 12.43
C VAL A 47 -4.48 8.91 11.89
N SER A 48 -4.94 10.09 12.32
CA SER A 48 -6.18 10.67 11.80
C SER A 48 -5.93 11.24 10.41
N LEU A 49 -6.71 10.76 9.43
CA LEU A 49 -6.65 11.19 8.04
C LEU A 49 -7.59 12.39 7.79
N GLY A 50 -8.77 12.35 8.39
CA GLY A 50 -9.79 13.40 8.29
C GLY A 50 -10.80 13.31 9.43
N LYS A 51 -11.42 14.44 9.77
CA LYS A 51 -12.50 14.55 10.76
C LYS A 51 -13.49 15.61 10.32
N GLY A 52 -14.76 15.45 10.67
CA GLY A 52 -15.80 16.43 10.39
C GLY A 52 -17.09 16.14 11.11
N GLN A 53 -18.01 17.11 11.07
CA GLN A 53 -19.39 16.93 11.48
C GLN A 53 -20.25 16.71 10.24
N TRP A 54 -20.99 15.62 10.20
CA TRP A 54 -21.91 15.31 9.12
C TRP A 54 -23.34 15.58 9.57
N VAL A 55 -23.90 16.64 9.01
CA VAL A 55 -25.28 17.07 9.26
C VAL A 55 -26.10 16.78 8.03
N ARG A 56 -27.20 16.06 8.22
CA ARG A 56 -28.21 15.88 7.19
C ARG A 56 -29.57 16.30 7.72
N THR A 57 -30.26 17.10 6.93
CA THR A 57 -31.66 17.52 7.05
C THR A 57 -32.39 17.29 5.73
N ALA A 58 -33.70 17.55 5.68
CA ALA A 58 -34.48 17.44 4.43
C ALA A 58 -33.98 18.33 3.27
N LYS A 59 -33.13 19.32 3.53
CA LYS A 59 -32.64 20.28 2.53
C LYS A 59 -31.19 20.03 2.09
N THR A 60 -30.45 19.16 2.76
CA THR A 60 -29.01 18.95 2.52
C THR A 60 -28.77 17.64 1.78
N ASP A 61 -27.68 17.57 1.00
CA ASP A 61 -27.29 16.36 0.29
C ASP A 61 -27.02 15.19 1.26
N SER A 62 -27.21 13.98 0.76
CA SER A 62 -26.86 12.72 1.41
C SER A 62 -25.39 12.37 1.31
N LEU A 63 -24.57 13.24 0.73
CA LEU A 63 -23.14 13.06 0.49
C LEU A 63 -22.32 13.48 1.72
N LEU A 64 -21.45 12.60 2.17
CA LEU A 64 -20.31 12.95 3.00
C LEU A 64 -19.09 13.13 2.08
N GLU A 65 -18.43 14.27 2.18
CA GLU A 65 -17.08 14.44 1.66
C GLU A 65 -16.15 14.75 2.83
N LEU A 66 -15.15 13.89 3.03
CA LEU A 66 -14.15 14.04 4.08
C LEU A 66 -12.78 14.31 3.45
N PRO A 67 -12.25 15.55 3.57
CA PRO A 67 -10.94 15.88 3.04
C PRO A 67 -9.85 15.17 3.86
N ILE A 68 -8.87 14.63 3.14
CA ILE A 68 -7.72 13.93 3.71
C ILE A 68 -6.56 14.92 3.77
N LYS A 69 -6.11 15.25 4.99
CA LYS A 69 -5.09 16.30 5.22
C LYS A 69 -3.67 15.76 5.37
N VAL A 70 -3.55 14.46 5.62
CA VAL A 70 -2.28 13.77 5.88
C VAL A 70 -2.10 12.68 4.85
N ARG A 71 -0.88 12.51 4.34
CA ARG A 71 -0.58 11.42 3.41
C ARG A 71 -0.80 10.07 4.11
N PRO A 72 -1.69 9.21 3.60
CA PRO A 72 -1.90 7.87 4.14
C PRO A 72 -0.62 7.04 4.04
N GLN A 73 -0.45 6.10 4.96
CA GLN A 73 0.70 5.19 4.99
C GLN A 73 0.30 3.75 4.68
N THR A 74 -0.94 3.40 4.98
CA THR A 74 -1.47 2.04 4.82
C THR A 74 -2.57 2.00 3.76
N GLY A 75 -2.91 0.78 3.33
CA GLY A 75 -4.07 0.52 2.47
C GLY A 75 -5.35 0.20 3.25
N ARG A 76 -5.38 0.39 4.58
CA ARG A 76 -6.52 0.03 5.42
C ARG A 76 -6.94 1.20 6.31
N TRP A 77 -8.10 1.75 6.04
CA TRP A 77 -8.64 2.85 6.81
C TRP A 77 -9.89 2.43 7.58
N VAL A 78 -10.15 3.15 8.66
CA VAL A 78 -11.35 2.99 9.48
C VAL A 78 -12.11 4.31 9.47
N LEU A 79 -13.33 4.25 8.95
CA LEU A 79 -14.31 5.31 9.10
C LEU A 79 -15.15 5.01 10.35
N GLU A 80 -15.28 5.99 11.22
CA GLU A 80 -15.99 5.89 12.49
C GLU A 80 -17.04 6.99 12.58
N ILE A 81 -18.26 6.61 12.94
CA ILE A 81 -19.38 7.52 13.17
C ILE A 81 -19.89 7.31 14.60
N GLU A 82 -19.96 8.40 15.36
CA GLU A 82 -20.47 8.37 16.72
C GLU A 82 -22.00 8.48 16.74
N ASN A 83 -22.68 7.34 16.92
CA ASN A 83 -24.14 7.31 16.89
C ASN A 83 -24.82 7.82 18.17
N GLY A 84 -24.11 7.96 19.29
CA GLY A 84 -24.73 8.16 20.61
C GLY A 84 -25.90 7.18 20.82
N ASP A 85 -27.07 7.72 21.17
CA ASP A 85 -28.28 6.95 21.45
C ASP A 85 -29.19 6.68 20.23
N ASN A 86 -28.84 7.16 19.03
CA ASN A 86 -29.66 6.85 17.85
C ASN A 86 -29.11 5.68 17.04
N ALA A 87 -29.94 5.17 16.13
CA ALA A 87 -29.61 4.03 15.29
C ALA A 87 -28.35 4.26 14.42
N PRO A 88 -27.59 3.19 14.12
CA PRO A 88 -26.52 3.22 13.12
C PRO A 88 -26.98 3.76 11.76
N ILE A 89 -26.13 4.55 11.12
CA ILE A 89 -26.36 5.08 9.77
C ILE A 89 -25.82 4.09 8.74
N ALA A 90 -26.65 3.64 7.80
CA ALA A 90 -26.20 2.81 6.67
C ALA A 90 -25.47 3.68 5.62
N LEU A 91 -24.30 3.24 5.18
CA LEU A 91 -23.47 3.93 4.19
C LEU A 91 -23.41 3.14 2.88
N ARG A 92 -23.33 3.85 1.75
CA ARG A 92 -23.21 3.31 0.40
C ARG A 92 -22.32 4.19 -0.48
N ASP A 93 -22.03 3.69 -1.68
CA ASP A 93 -21.35 4.45 -2.75
C ASP A 93 -20.01 5.07 -2.31
N PHE A 94 -19.16 4.26 -1.69
CA PHE A 94 -17.82 4.68 -1.26
C PHE A 94 -16.93 4.98 -2.48
N ALA A 95 -16.36 6.17 -2.52
CA ALA A 95 -15.38 6.60 -3.51
C ALA A 95 -14.21 7.29 -2.82
N VAL A 96 -13.00 7.06 -3.34
CA VAL A 96 -11.79 7.74 -2.88
C VAL A 96 -11.20 8.50 -4.05
N TYR A 97 -10.95 9.78 -3.85
CA TYR A 97 -10.34 10.63 -4.85
C TYR A 97 -8.84 10.74 -4.59
N HIS A 98 -8.07 10.67 -5.67
CA HIS A 98 -6.63 10.88 -5.67
C HIS A 98 -6.26 11.98 -6.67
N PRO A 99 -5.15 12.70 -6.45
CA PRO A 99 -4.67 13.64 -7.44
C PRO A 99 -4.31 12.92 -8.74
N ALA A 100 -4.75 13.46 -9.87
CA ALA A 100 -4.32 13.02 -11.19
C ALA A 100 -2.96 13.65 -11.51
N VAL A 101 -1.95 12.83 -11.77
CA VAL A 101 -0.63 13.30 -12.21
C VAL A 101 -0.50 12.97 -13.70
N HIS A 102 -0.32 14.00 -14.52
CA HIS A 102 -0.11 13.85 -15.96
C HIS A 102 1.38 14.02 -16.28
N LEU A 103 1.96 13.03 -16.96
CA LEU A 103 3.31 13.11 -17.49
C LEU A 103 3.26 13.56 -18.95
N LEU A 104 3.97 14.64 -19.25
CA LEU A 104 4.08 15.22 -20.58
C LEU A 104 5.54 15.12 -20.99
N PHE A 105 5.81 14.47 -22.12
CA PHE A 105 7.15 14.32 -22.66
C PHE A 105 7.11 14.45 -24.18
N LYS A 106 8.24 14.85 -24.75
CA LYS A 106 8.45 14.87 -26.20
C LYS A 106 9.32 13.67 -26.56
N THR A 107 8.88 12.87 -27.52
CA THR A 107 9.68 11.79 -28.10
C THR A 107 9.98 12.09 -29.57
N GLY A 108 11.07 11.54 -30.09
CA GLY A 108 11.32 11.50 -31.54
C GLY A 108 10.44 10.45 -32.21
N ASP A 109 10.42 10.41 -33.54
CA ASP A 109 9.41 9.65 -34.31
C ASP A 109 9.40 8.12 -34.11
N THR A 110 10.37 7.52 -33.42
CA THR A 110 10.54 6.05 -33.40
C THR A 110 11.09 5.43 -32.11
N ALA A 111 11.28 6.16 -31.02
CA ALA A 111 11.85 5.58 -29.80
C ALA A 111 10.79 5.18 -28.77
N SER A 112 10.76 3.89 -28.40
CA SER A 112 10.17 3.43 -27.14
C SER A 112 10.92 4.08 -25.97
N LEU A 113 10.18 4.59 -24.99
CA LEU A 113 10.74 5.25 -23.81
C LEU A 113 10.48 4.41 -22.56
N ASP A 114 11.49 4.28 -21.72
CA ASP A 114 11.38 3.61 -20.43
C ASP A 114 10.98 4.62 -19.35
N PHE A 115 9.94 4.29 -18.58
CA PHE A 115 9.46 5.09 -17.47
C PHE A 115 9.95 4.52 -16.13
N TYR A 116 11.04 5.09 -15.61
CA TYR A 116 11.58 4.72 -14.29
C TYR A 116 10.90 5.53 -13.17
N TYR A 117 10.43 4.84 -12.14
CA TYR A 117 9.83 5.46 -10.95
C TYR A 117 10.27 4.79 -9.65
N GLY A 118 9.84 5.33 -8.51
CA GLY A 118 10.15 4.80 -7.18
C GLY A 118 11.45 5.31 -6.54
N ASN A 119 12.27 6.08 -7.28
CA ASN A 119 13.48 6.68 -6.70
C ASN A 119 13.14 7.88 -5.79
N ARG A 120 13.02 7.64 -4.48
CA ARG A 120 12.75 8.67 -3.47
C ARG A 120 13.85 9.73 -3.31
N LYS A 121 15.05 9.48 -3.86
CA LYS A 121 16.18 10.43 -3.85
C LYS A 121 16.26 11.27 -5.13
N ALA A 122 15.40 11.02 -6.11
CA ALA A 122 15.37 11.81 -7.34
C ALA A 122 14.99 13.26 -7.01
N VAL A 123 15.80 14.20 -7.50
CA VAL A 123 15.51 15.63 -7.42
C VAL A 123 14.57 15.99 -8.58
N PRO A 124 13.56 16.87 -8.39
CA PRO A 124 12.74 17.32 -9.50
C PRO A 124 13.62 17.94 -10.60
N PRO A 125 13.45 17.53 -11.87
CA PRO A 125 14.23 18.11 -12.95
C PRO A 125 13.82 19.57 -13.17
N SER A 126 14.80 20.43 -13.45
CA SER A 126 14.57 21.81 -13.88
C SER A 126 14.76 21.89 -15.38
N TYR A 127 13.68 22.16 -16.11
CA TYR A 127 13.67 22.26 -17.55
C TYR A 127 13.27 23.68 -17.97
N ASP A 128 13.93 24.21 -18.99
CA ASP A 128 13.56 25.49 -19.61
C ASP A 128 12.37 25.33 -20.57
N LEU A 129 11.27 24.72 -20.10
CA LEU A 129 10.06 24.46 -20.90
C LEU A 129 9.46 25.76 -21.48
N ALA A 130 9.70 26.90 -20.84
CA ALA A 130 9.29 28.21 -21.32
C ALA A 130 9.83 28.50 -22.74
N LEU A 131 11.06 28.04 -23.07
CA LEU A 131 11.68 28.27 -24.37
C LEU A 131 10.98 27.53 -25.52
N VAL A 132 10.29 26.42 -25.21
CA VAL A 132 9.62 25.56 -26.19
C VAL A 132 8.10 25.53 -26.01
N ALA A 133 7.53 26.39 -25.15
CA ALA A 133 6.12 26.38 -24.79
C ALA A 133 5.19 26.52 -26.00
N ALA A 134 5.49 27.44 -26.93
CA ALA A 134 4.69 27.63 -28.15
C ALA A 134 4.68 26.39 -29.05
N GLN A 135 5.80 25.66 -29.11
CA GLN A 135 5.90 24.42 -29.88
C GLN A 135 5.14 23.28 -29.19
N LEU A 136 5.27 23.14 -27.87
CA LEU A 136 4.55 22.14 -27.08
C LEU A 136 3.03 22.32 -27.16
N MET A 137 2.55 23.56 -27.13
CA MET A 137 1.11 23.87 -27.21
C MET A 137 0.50 23.60 -28.59
N ARG A 138 1.31 23.66 -29.66
CA ARG A 138 0.89 23.40 -31.04
C ARG A 138 1.12 21.95 -31.47
N ALA A 139 1.99 21.22 -30.76
CA ALA A 139 2.30 19.83 -31.08
C ALA A 139 1.06 18.95 -30.95
N ASN A 140 0.91 17.99 -31.86
CA ASN A 140 -0.15 17.01 -31.76
C ASN A 140 0.10 16.12 -30.54
N ARG A 141 -0.93 15.89 -29.73
CA ARG A 141 -0.84 15.06 -28.52
C ARG A 141 -1.30 13.65 -28.85
N ALA A 142 -0.42 12.68 -28.63
CA ALA A 142 -0.77 11.26 -28.63
C ALA A 142 -0.88 10.76 -27.19
N VAL A 143 -1.86 9.91 -26.90
CA VAL A 143 -1.94 9.21 -25.62
C VAL A 143 -0.90 8.09 -25.64
N ALA A 144 0.03 8.14 -24.69
CA ALA A 144 0.98 7.05 -24.49
C ALA A 144 0.35 5.94 -23.64
N THR A 145 0.69 4.70 -23.94
CA THR A 145 0.33 3.52 -23.14
C THR A 145 1.56 2.97 -22.45
N LEU A 146 1.40 2.55 -21.20
CA LEU A 146 2.46 1.86 -20.48
C LEU A 146 2.51 0.39 -20.91
N GLY A 147 3.74 -0.15 -20.98
CA GLY A 147 3.96 -1.59 -21.07
C GLY A 147 3.77 -2.28 -19.70
N ASN A 148 4.23 -3.51 -19.59
CA ASN A 148 4.25 -4.22 -18.31
C ASN A 148 5.27 -3.56 -17.36
N GLU A 149 4.93 -3.55 -16.07
CA GLU A 149 5.88 -3.15 -15.03
C GLU A 149 6.97 -4.22 -14.89
N GLU A 150 8.22 -3.79 -14.97
CA GLU A 150 9.39 -4.64 -14.78
C GLU A 150 10.19 -4.15 -13.57
N ALA A 151 10.53 -5.09 -12.67
CA ALA A 151 11.42 -4.78 -11.57
C ALA A 151 12.81 -4.48 -12.13
N LEU A 152 13.36 -3.32 -11.78
CA LEU A 152 14.74 -3.01 -12.12
C LEU A 152 15.65 -4.00 -11.38
N GLU A 153 16.32 -4.88 -12.11
CA GLU A 153 17.44 -5.68 -11.60
C GLU A 153 18.48 -4.69 -11.08
N THR A 154 18.44 -4.39 -9.78
CA THR A 154 19.50 -3.63 -9.14
C THR A 154 20.79 -4.42 -9.36
N ALA A 155 21.65 -3.94 -10.25
CA ALA A 155 23.01 -4.41 -10.37
C ALA A 155 23.61 -4.48 -8.95
N GLY A 156 23.82 -5.71 -8.48
CA GLY A 156 23.93 -6.04 -7.07
C GLY A 156 25.09 -5.33 -6.38
N THR A 157 24.82 -4.78 -5.19
CA THR A 157 25.83 -4.59 -4.14
C THR A 157 25.32 -5.20 -2.84
N GLY A 158 24.85 -6.45 -2.94
CA GLY A 158 24.59 -7.32 -1.82
C GLY A 158 25.03 -8.72 -2.20
N PRO A 159 25.61 -9.51 -1.28
CA PRO A 159 25.93 -10.91 -1.57
C PRO A 159 24.64 -11.58 -2.06
N ARG A 160 24.69 -12.13 -3.28
CA ARG A 160 23.64 -13.00 -3.81
C ARG A 160 23.32 -14.01 -2.70
N PRO A 161 22.10 -14.02 -2.12
CA PRO A 161 21.71 -15.17 -1.34
C PRO A 161 21.76 -16.33 -2.34
N ILE A 162 22.62 -17.31 -2.06
CA ILE A 162 22.68 -18.54 -2.84
C ILE A 162 21.30 -19.18 -2.67
N GLY A 163 20.40 -18.87 -3.61
CA GLY A 163 19.04 -19.38 -3.69
C GLY A 163 19.04 -20.83 -4.14
N GLY A 164 19.72 -21.68 -3.39
CA GLY A 164 19.50 -23.12 -3.39
C GLY A 164 18.75 -23.45 -2.11
N LYS A 165 17.63 -24.20 -2.21
CA LYS A 165 16.73 -24.57 -1.10
C LYS A 165 17.54 -25.00 0.14
N PRO A 166 17.77 -24.11 1.15
CA PRO A 166 18.67 -24.41 2.26
C PRO A 166 18.09 -25.50 3.17
N GLY A 167 16.77 -25.70 3.13
CA GLY A 167 16.11 -26.76 3.87
C GLY A 167 16.62 -28.15 3.51
N VAL A 168 16.70 -28.51 2.22
CA VAL A 168 16.95 -29.92 1.84
C VAL A 168 18.37 -30.36 2.17
N VAL A 169 19.37 -29.52 1.89
CA VAL A 169 20.78 -29.84 2.21
C VAL A 169 20.99 -29.90 3.71
N PHE A 170 20.41 -28.95 4.47
CA PHE A 170 20.46 -28.96 5.93
C PHE A 170 19.85 -30.25 6.51
N TRP A 171 18.66 -30.63 6.05
CA TRP A 171 17.99 -31.85 6.49
C TRP A 171 18.75 -33.13 6.10
N ALA A 172 19.35 -33.17 4.90
CA ALA A 172 20.17 -34.29 4.47
C ALA A 172 21.42 -34.46 5.36
N VAL A 173 22.12 -33.35 5.64
CA VAL A 173 23.29 -33.37 6.55
C VAL A 173 22.87 -33.77 7.96
N LEU A 174 21.74 -33.24 8.47
CA LEU A 174 21.21 -33.59 9.78
C LEU A 174 20.91 -35.09 9.91
N ILE A 175 20.27 -35.69 8.90
CA ILE A 175 19.97 -37.12 8.86
C ILE A 175 21.26 -37.96 8.91
N VAL A 176 22.28 -37.57 8.13
CA VAL A 176 23.58 -38.26 8.10
C VAL A 176 24.26 -38.22 9.47
N VAL A 177 24.26 -37.05 10.13
CA VAL A 177 24.86 -36.89 11.46
C VAL A 177 24.12 -37.75 12.50
N VAL A 178 22.78 -37.74 12.48
CA VAL A 178 21.97 -38.54 13.41
C VAL A 178 22.22 -40.04 13.22
N LEU A 179 22.27 -40.53 11.98
CA LEU A 179 22.60 -41.93 11.69
C LEU A 179 24.01 -42.29 12.17
N GLY A 180 25.00 -41.42 11.94
CA GLY A 180 26.37 -41.63 12.43
C GLY A 180 26.44 -41.72 13.96
N LEU A 181 25.69 -40.87 14.66
CA LEU A 181 25.59 -40.89 16.11
C LEU A 181 24.92 -42.17 16.63
N LEU A 182 23.84 -42.61 15.99
CA LEU A 182 23.17 -43.87 16.34
C LEU A 182 24.10 -45.08 16.18
N VAL A 183 24.86 -45.12 15.09
CA VAL A 183 25.86 -46.18 14.85
C VAL A 183 26.97 -46.15 15.90
N LEU A 184 27.44 -44.96 16.28
CA LEU A 184 28.46 -44.82 17.31
C LEU A 184 27.95 -45.28 18.68
N ILE A 185 26.73 -44.90 19.04
CA ILE A 185 26.07 -45.33 20.30
C ILE A 185 25.86 -46.84 20.30
N SER A 186 25.36 -47.44 19.20
CA SER A 186 25.19 -48.89 19.12
C SER A 186 26.52 -49.64 19.21
N ARG A 187 27.63 -49.02 18.80
CA ARG A 187 28.97 -49.60 18.92
C ARG A 187 29.56 -49.45 20.32
N LEU A 188 29.12 -48.44 21.09
CA LEU A 188 29.59 -48.13 22.43
C LEU A 188 28.75 -48.79 23.54
N LEU A 189 27.60 -49.37 23.20
CA LEU A 189 26.81 -50.22 24.09
C LEU A 189 27.38 -51.65 24.06
N PRO A 190 28.14 -52.10 25.09
CA PRO A 190 28.51 -53.50 25.20
C PRO A 190 27.25 -54.37 25.30
N GLY A 191 27.25 -55.51 24.60
CA GLY A 191 26.15 -56.47 24.63
C GLY A 191 25.77 -56.82 26.07
N ALA A 192 24.47 -56.77 26.36
CA ALA A 192 23.95 -57.14 27.66
C ALA A 192 24.39 -58.59 28.01
N PRO A 193 24.87 -58.86 29.23
CA PRO A 193 25.15 -60.23 29.63
C PRO A 193 23.84 -61.04 29.64
N GLU A 194 23.85 -62.19 28.97
CA GLU A 194 22.74 -63.16 29.03
C GLU A 194 22.56 -63.68 30.48
N PRO A 195 21.32 -64.04 30.88
CA PRO A 195 20.97 -64.42 32.25
C PRO A 195 21.60 -65.72 32.75
#